data_AF-A0A7C2WZR3-F1
#
_entry.id   AF-A0A7C2WZR3-F1
#
_cell.length_a   1.000
_cell.length_b   1.000
_cell.length_c   1.000
_cell.angle_alpha   90.00
_cell.angle_beta   90.00
_cell.angle_gamma   90.00
#
_symmetry.space_group_name_H-M   'P 1'
#
loop_
_entity.id
_entity.type
_entity.pdbx_description
1 polymer ?
#
loop_
_entity_poly.entity_id
_entity_poly.type
_entity_poly.pdbx_seq_one_letter_code
_entity_poly.pdbx_strand_id
1 'polypeptide(L)' 'MDYGTTPDEADALIQRLDSIFPVEAIRRFTMGPVAGAHVGPRGIAVSLIEEV' A
#
# COMPACT_ATOMS: atom_id res chain seq x y z
N MET A 1 2.55 1.01 -2.75
CA MET A 1 1.69 0.72 -1.60
C MET A 1 2.32 -0.41 -0.80
N ASP A 2 2.45 -0.22 0.50
CA ASP A 2 3.02 -1.17 1.43
C ASP A 2 1.98 -1.54 2.50
N TYR A 3 1.88 -2.79 2.91
CA TYR A 3 0.92 -3.26 3.91
C TYR A 3 1.55 -4.26 4.87
N GLY A 4 1.10 -4.24 6.12
CA GLY A 4 1.50 -5.21 7.14
C GLY A 4 0.80 -6.55 6.92
N THR A 5 -0.09 -6.91 7.83
CA THR A 5 -0.78 -8.22 7.86
C THR A 5 -2.21 -8.17 7.34
N THR A 6 -2.52 -7.22 6.44
CA THR A 6 -3.89 -6.96 5.92
C THR A 6 -3.91 -6.77 4.40
N PRO A 7 -3.66 -7.84 3.62
CA PRO A 7 -3.65 -7.78 2.16
C PRO A 7 -5.02 -7.42 1.57
N ASP A 8 -6.10 -7.92 2.16
CA ASP A 8 -7.49 -7.70 1.75
C ASP A 8 -7.93 -6.23 1.93
N GLU A 9 -7.51 -5.57 3.00
CA GLU A 9 -7.74 -4.13 3.18
C GLU A 9 -6.90 -3.29 2.20
N ALA A 10 -5.69 -3.76 1.88
CA ALA A 10 -4.85 -3.12 0.87
C ALA A 10 -5.50 -3.17 -0.52
N ASP A 11 -6.04 -4.33 -0.90
CA ASP A 11 -6.74 -4.51 -2.17
C ASP A 11 -8.01 -3.66 -2.27
N ALA A 12 -8.78 -3.56 -1.18
CA ALA A 12 -9.94 -2.67 -1.13
C ALA A 12 -9.55 -1.19 -1.32
N LEU A 13 -8.41 -0.76 -0.77
CA LEU A 13 -7.92 0.61 -0.98
C LEU A 13 -7.45 0.83 -2.42
N ILE A 14 -6.80 -0.15 -3.04
CA ILE A 14 -6.37 -0.08 -4.44
C ILE A 14 -7.57 0.09 -5.38
N GLN A 15 -8.62 -0.70 -5.19
CA GLN A 15 -9.85 -0.57 -5.98
C GLN A 15 -10.49 0.83 -5.86
N ARG A 16 -10.40 1.44 -4.67
CA ARG A 16 -10.89 2.82 -4.47
C ARG A 16 -10.01 3.85 -5.19
N LEU A 17 -8.70 3.62 -5.21
CA LEU A 17 -7.73 4.49 -5.88
C LEU A 17 -7.80 4.41 -7.41
N ASP A 18 -8.38 3.35 -7.98
CA ASP A 18 -8.57 3.19 -9.43
C ASP A 18 -9.28 4.39 -10.09
N SER A 19 -10.16 5.06 -9.33
CA SER A 19 -10.86 6.27 -9.79
C SER A 19 -9.93 7.48 -10.05
N ILE A 20 -8.70 7.44 -9.55
CA ILE A 20 -7.72 8.53 -9.61
C ILE A 20 -6.44 8.09 -10.31
N PHE A 21 -5.96 6.88 -10.00
CA PHE A 21 -4.76 6.28 -10.58
C PHE A 21 -5.11 4.87 -11.06
N PRO A 22 -4.78 4.51 -12.32
CA PRO A 22 -5.08 3.18 -12.83
C PRO A 22 -4.41 2.11 -11.96
N VAL A 23 -5.13 1.04 -11.63
CA VAL A 23 -4.64 -0.04 -10.75
C VAL A 23 -3.32 -0.64 -11.24
N GLU A 24 -3.10 -0.71 -12.55
CA GLU A 24 -1.86 -1.23 -13.14
C GLU A 24 -0.62 -0.38 -12.78
N ALA A 25 -0.81 0.91 -12.47
CA ALA A 25 0.25 1.81 -12.03
C ALA A 25 0.57 1.64 -10.53
N ILE A 26 -0.29 0.97 -9.75
CA ILE A 26 -0.12 0.84 -8.30
C ILE A 26 0.65 -0.45 -7.96
N ARG A 27 1.91 -0.29 -7.55
CA ARG A 27 2.72 -1.41 -7.05
C ARG A 27 2.40 -1.74 -5.59
N ARG A 28 2.29 -3.05 -5.29
CA ARG A 28 2.08 -3.61 -3.95
C ARG A 28 3.36 -4.21 -3.39
N PHE A 29 3.62 -3.99 -2.10
CA PHE A 29 4.71 -4.55 -1.32
C PHE A 29 4.21 -4.94 0.07
N THR A 30 4.90 -5.89 0.71
CA THR A 30 4.67 -6.26 2.12
C THR A 30 5.67 -5.53 3.01
N MET A 31 5.19 -5.08 4.17
CA MET A 31 5.94 -4.18 5.02
C MET A 31 7.08 -4.91 5.69
N GLY A 32 8.28 -4.36 5.53
CA GLY A 32 9.48 -4.93 6.14
C GLY A 32 9.42 -4.89 7.67
N PRO A 33 10.17 -5.78 8.36
CA PRO A 33 10.10 -5.94 9.82
C PRO A 33 10.43 -4.66 10.59
N VAL A 34 11.34 -3.83 10.08
CA VAL A 34 11.73 -2.57 10.73
C VAL A 34 10.56 -1.58 10.77
N ALA A 35 9.89 -1.38 9.64
CA ALA A 35 8.72 -0.51 9.57
C ALA A 35 7.53 -1.12 10.32
N GLY A 36 7.30 -2.43 10.17
CA GLY A 36 6.23 -3.16 10.84
C GLY A 36 6.34 -3.12 12.37
N ALA A 37 7.55 -3.11 12.94
CA ALA A 37 7.75 -2.99 14.39
C ALA A 37 7.27 -1.65 14.96
N HIS A 38 7.30 -0.57 14.16
CA HIS A 38 6.88 0.76 14.59
C HIS A 38 5.42 1.06 14.24
N VAL A 39 4.97 0.65 13.06
CA VAL A 39 3.59 0.89 12.58
C VAL A 39 2.60 -0.10 13.20
N GLY A 40 3.08 -1.31 13.52
CA GLY A 40 2.26 -2.38 14.07
C GLY A 40 1.51 -3.20 13.01
N PRO A 41 0.81 -4.27 13.45
CA PRO A 41 -0.02 -5.07 12.57
C PRO A 41 -1.16 -4.24 11.96
N ARG A 42 -1.61 -4.63 10.76
CA ARG A 42 -2.65 -3.94 9.97
C ARG A 42 -2.26 -2.54 9.42
N GLY A 43 -0.99 -2.13 9.53
CA GLY A 43 -0.51 -0.89 8.92
C GLY A 43 -0.59 -0.89 7.40
N ILE A 44 -1.01 0.23 6.81
CA ILE A 44 -1.01 0.45 5.35
C ILE A 44 -0.30 1.78 5.06
N ALA A 45 0.65 1.77 4.14
CA ALA A 45 1.37 2.95 3.66
C ALA A 45 1.18 3.13 2.15
N VAL A 46 0.93 4.38 1.75
CA VAL A 46 0.82 4.79 0.35
C VAL A 46 1.92 5.80 0.06
N SER A 47 2.57 5.66 -1.10
CA SER A 47 3.61 6.56 -1.55
C SER A 47 3.39 6.85 -3.02
N LEU A 48 3.53 8.12 -3.39
CA LEU A 48 3.50 8.60 -4.77
C LEU A 48 4.92 8.99 -5.15
N ILE A 49 5.34 8.60 -6.35
CA ILE A 49 6.62 9.00 -6.93
C ILE A 49 6.27 9.62 -8.27
N GLU A 50 6.59 10.89 -8.45
CA GLU A 50 6.48 11.56 -9.75
C GLU A 50 7.70 11.18 -10.62
N GLU A 51 7.45 10.89 -11.89
CA GLU A 51 8.50 10.74 -12.89
C GLU A 51 8.79 12.15 -13.44
N VAL A 52 10.02 12.65 -13.20
CA VAL A 52 10.49 13.99 -13.60
C VAL A 52 11.31 13.89 -14.87
#